data_AF-A0A1G6LCR8-F1
#
_entry.id   AF-A0A1G6LCR8-F1
#
_cell.length_a   1.000
_cell.length_b   1.000
_cell.length_c   1.000
_cell.angle_alpha   90.00
_cell.angle_beta   90.00
_cell.angle_gamma   90.00
#
_symmetry.space_group_name_H-M   'P 1'
#
loop_
_entity.id
_entity.type
_entity.pdbx_description
1 polymer ?
#
loop_
_entity_poly.entity_id
_entity_poly.type
_entity_poly.pdbx_seq_one_letter_code
_entity_poly.pdbx_strand_id
1 'polypeptide(L)'
;MMMILSPISTKKMKKQILSFAIITATLVLTGCSREPSQEQLQTLYQEKIQQTNALAERLTQQKGELMKVSKFEKLDCHKIDKSKDLSCRINVTVEMPFLGAQNNTTDLRVAKSENGWVIVD
;
A
#
# COMPACT_ATOMS: atom_id res chain seq x y z
N MET A 1 -49.35 25.61 -55.63
CA MET A 1 -49.22 27.02 -56.03
C MET A 1 -49.30 27.87 -54.77
N MET A 2 -48.25 28.68 -54.51
CA MET A 2 -48.06 29.65 -53.41
C MET A 2 -48.03 29.08 -51.97
N MET A 3 -46.89 29.13 -51.25
CA MET A 3 -46.38 30.27 -50.42
C MET A 3 -47.44 30.73 -49.40
N ILE A 4 -47.18 30.94 -48.12
CA ILE A 4 -46.49 32.08 -47.47
C ILE A 4 -46.21 31.64 -46.00
N LEU A 5 -44.95 31.50 -45.55
CA LEU A 5 -44.14 32.47 -44.78
C LEU A 5 -44.73 32.92 -43.41
N SER A 6 -43.85 32.84 -42.41
CA SER A 6 -43.92 33.04 -40.95
C SER A 6 -44.48 34.40 -40.45
N PRO A 7 -44.61 34.63 -39.11
CA PRO A 7 -43.45 35.17 -38.40
C PRO A 7 -43.21 34.64 -36.97
N ILE A 8 -41.92 34.67 -36.67
CA ILE A 8 -41.24 34.55 -35.39
C ILE A 8 -41.73 35.66 -34.43
N SER A 9 -41.96 35.31 -33.16
CA SER A 9 -41.91 36.27 -32.06
C SER A 9 -41.07 35.71 -30.92
N THR A 10 -39.81 36.10 -30.92
CA THR A 10 -38.82 35.89 -29.87
C THR A 10 -39.20 36.70 -28.62
N LYS A 11 -39.48 36.03 -27.50
CA LYS A 11 -39.55 36.68 -26.19
C LYS A 11 -38.48 36.13 -25.24
N LYS A 12 -37.41 36.92 -25.11
CA LYS A 12 -36.58 37.23 -23.94
C LYS A 12 -36.36 36.15 -22.85
N MET A 13 -35.11 35.68 -22.87
CA MET A 13 -34.23 35.16 -21.81
C MET A 13 -34.33 35.84 -20.42
N LYS A 14 -34.55 35.05 -19.34
CA LYS A 14 -33.84 35.05 -18.02
C LYS A 14 -34.69 34.45 -16.87
N LYS A 15 -34.25 33.31 -16.33
CA LYS A 15 -34.23 32.83 -14.91
C LYS A 15 -34.27 31.29 -14.92
N GLN A 16 -33.14 30.61 -14.84
CA GLN A 16 -32.52 30.12 -13.61
C GLN A 16 -33.47 29.20 -12.81
N ILE A 17 -33.15 27.90 -12.75
CA ILE A 17 -33.14 27.01 -11.55
C ILE A 17 -33.15 25.54 -12.03
N LEU A 18 -31.98 24.90 -11.82
CA LEU A 18 -31.83 23.59 -11.18
C LEU A 18 -32.43 22.35 -11.87
N SER A 19 -31.58 21.48 -12.41
CA SER A 19 -31.93 20.06 -12.60
C SER A 19 -30.68 19.18 -12.44
N PHE A 20 -30.48 18.84 -11.17
CA PHE A 20 -30.02 17.57 -10.59
C PHE A 20 -28.87 16.82 -11.25
N ALA A 21 -27.73 16.86 -10.53
CA ALA A 21 -26.58 16.01 -10.69
C ALA A 21 -26.94 14.52 -10.58
N ILE A 22 -26.60 13.73 -11.60
CA ILE A 22 -26.49 12.28 -11.48
C ILE A 22 -25.03 11.98 -11.15
N ILE A 23 -24.72 12.00 -9.85
CA ILE A 23 -23.46 11.48 -9.32
C ILE A 23 -23.57 9.96 -9.38
N THR A 24 -22.97 9.36 -10.41
CA THR A 24 -22.75 7.91 -10.46
C THR A 24 -21.88 7.50 -9.28
N ALA A 25 -22.52 6.93 -8.26
CA ALA A 25 -21.85 6.26 -7.15
C ALA A 25 -21.12 5.03 -7.72
N THR A 26 -19.84 5.19 -8.03
CA THR A 26 -18.96 4.07 -8.32
C THR A 26 -18.85 3.23 -7.06
N LEU A 27 -19.31 1.98 -7.16
CA LEU A 27 -19.16 0.94 -6.15
C LEU A 27 -17.69 0.80 -5.76
N VAL A 28 -17.34 1.28 -4.57
CA VAL A 28 -16.09 0.91 -3.92
C VAL A 28 -16.40 -0.31 -3.05
N LEU A 29 -16.38 -1.51 -3.63
CA LEU A 29 -16.22 -2.74 -2.85
C LEU A 29 -14.76 -2.82 -2.37
N THR A 30 -14.36 -1.93 -1.44
CA THR A 30 -13.19 -2.21 -0.63
C THR A 30 -13.59 -3.32 0.32
N GLY A 31 -13.18 -4.56 0.03
CA GLY A 31 -13.08 -5.56 1.09
C GLY A 31 -12.22 -4.96 2.20
N CYS A 32 -12.82 -4.66 3.36
CA CYS A 32 -12.22 -3.94 4.48
C CYS A 32 -11.21 -4.80 5.27
N SER A 33 -10.29 -5.45 4.57
CA SER A 33 -9.05 -5.99 5.13
C SER A 33 -7.94 -5.51 4.21
N ARG A 34 -7.65 -4.21 4.31
CA ARG A 34 -6.66 -3.53 3.49
C ARG A 34 -5.28 -4.09 3.83
N GLU A 35 -4.65 -4.79 2.91
CA GLU A 35 -3.27 -5.29 3.03
C GLU A 35 -2.27 -4.21 3.49
N PRO A 36 -1.14 -4.59 4.11
CA PRO A 36 -0.11 -3.63 4.46
C PRO A 36 0.48 -2.97 3.20
N SER A 37 0.78 -1.67 3.31
CA SER A 37 1.49 -0.95 2.25
C SER A 37 2.97 -1.36 2.21
N GLN A 38 3.66 -0.97 1.13
CA GLN A 38 5.11 -1.17 1.00
C GLN A 38 5.86 -0.50 2.16
N GLU A 39 5.51 0.74 2.47
CA GLU A 39 6.16 1.51 3.54
C GLU A 39 5.94 0.86 4.91
N GLN A 40 4.73 0.34 5.17
CA GLN A 40 4.44 -0.37 6.41
C GLN A 40 5.27 -1.64 6.55
N LEU A 41 5.37 -2.45 5.48
CA LEU A 41 6.21 -3.64 5.49
C LEU A 41 7.69 -3.31 5.61
N GLN A 42 8.15 -2.25 4.95
CA GLN A 42 9.53 -1.79 5.01
C GLN A 42 9.92 -1.38 6.43
N THR A 43 9.07 -0.58 7.10
CA THR A 43 9.31 -0.17 8.48
C THR A 43 9.38 -1.38 9.41
N LEU A 44 8.42 -2.32 9.31
CA LEU A 44 8.42 -3.52 10.14
C LEU A 44 9.66 -4.39 9.92
N TYR A 45 10.09 -4.53 8.67
CA TYR A 45 11.29 -5.30 8.35
C TYR A 45 12.56 -4.59 8.82
N GLN A 46 12.65 -3.27 8.70
CA GLN A 46 13.75 -2.46 9.23
C GLN A 46 13.84 -2.59 10.75
N GLU A 47 12.72 -2.53 11.47
CA GLU A 47 12.68 -2.76 12.93
C GLU A 47 13.21 -4.15 13.29
N LYS A 48 12.82 -5.20 12.55
CA LYS A 48 13.35 -6.56 12.75
C LYS A 48 14.88 -6.61 12.56
N ILE A 49 15.40 -5.95 11.52
CA ILE A 49 16.85 -5.89 11.26
C ILE A 49 17.57 -5.11 12.36
N GLN A 50 17.02 -4.01 12.85
CA GLN A 50 17.59 -3.25 13.96
C GLN A 50 17.62 -4.09 15.26
N GLN A 51 16.55 -4.82 15.56
CA GLN A 51 16.53 -5.75 16.69
C GLN A 51 17.59 -6.85 16.54
N THR A 52 17.76 -7.37 15.33
CA THR A 52 18.76 -8.39 15.00
C THR A 52 20.18 -7.85 15.17
N ASN A 53 20.46 -6.64 14.67
CA ASN A 53 21.74 -5.97 14.87
C ASN A 53 22.00 -5.74 16.36
N ALA A 54 21.05 -5.19 17.11
CA ALA A 54 21.20 -4.95 18.54
C ALA A 54 21.48 -6.23 19.34
N LEU A 55 20.87 -7.36 18.94
CA LEU A 55 21.18 -8.66 19.53
C LEU A 55 22.60 -9.11 19.16
N ALA A 56 22.97 -9.00 17.90
CA ALA A 56 24.27 -9.44 17.41
C ALA A 56 25.42 -8.60 17.99
N GLU A 57 25.25 -7.30 18.20
CA GLU A 57 26.20 -6.44 18.91
C GLU A 57 26.45 -6.94 20.35
N ARG A 58 25.38 -7.33 21.06
CA ARG A 58 25.48 -7.87 22.43
C ARG A 58 26.24 -9.19 22.48
N LEU A 59 26.08 -10.05 21.47
CA LEU A 59 26.70 -11.37 21.42
C LEU A 59 28.15 -11.32 20.92
N THR A 60 28.44 -10.48 19.93
CA THR A 60 29.76 -10.40 19.29
C THR A 60 30.68 -9.36 19.93
N GLN A 61 30.13 -8.46 20.76
CA GLN A 61 30.80 -7.27 21.30
C GLN A 61 31.33 -6.31 20.22
N GLN A 62 30.95 -6.52 18.95
CA GLN A 62 31.24 -5.62 17.86
C GLN A 62 30.20 -4.50 17.84
N LYS A 63 30.65 -3.27 17.60
CA LYS A 63 29.77 -2.11 17.47
C LYS A 63 29.47 -1.85 15.99
N GLY A 64 28.22 -1.51 15.68
CA GLY A 64 27.80 -1.10 14.34
C GLY A 64 26.77 -2.05 13.72
N GLU A 65 26.16 -1.57 12.65
CA GLU A 65 25.16 -2.32 11.89
C GLU A 65 25.85 -3.48 11.15
N LEU A 66 25.55 -4.72 11.55
CA LEU A 66 26.01 -5.92 10.85
C LEU A 66 25.18 -6.21 9.60
N MET A 67 23.93 -5.74 9.58
CA MET A 67 22.99 -5.87 8.48
C MET A 67 22.28 -4.54 8.24
N LYS A 68 22.20 -4.10 6.98
CA LYS A 68 21.47 -2.88 6.60
C LYS A 68 20.55 -3.12 5.42
N VAL A 69 19.30 -2.71 5.53
CA VAL A 69 18.34 -2.77 4.40
C VAL A 69 18.61 -1.62 3.44
N SER A 70 19.10 -1.92 2.23
CA SER A 70 19.38 -0.90 1.21
C SER A 70 18.30 -0.78 0.15
N LYS A 71 17.59 -1.87 -0.15
CA LYS A 71 16.40 -1.88 -1.03
C LYS A 71 15.31 -2.75 -0.43
N PHE A 72 14.06 -2.29 -0.55
CA PHE A 72 12.88 -3.02 -0.12
C PHE A 72 11.78 -2.88 -1.16
N GLU A 73 11.17 -3.99 -1.57
CA GLU A 73 10.13 -4.03 -2.58
C GLU A 73 9.07 -5.07 -2.19
N LYS A 74 7.81 -4.63 -2.11
CA LYS A 74 6.68 -5.53 -1.90
C LYS A 74 6.32 -6.17 -3.25
N LEU A 75 6.25 -7.49 -3.31
CA LEU A 75 5.85 -8.21 -4.52
C LEU A 75 4.35 -8.51 -4.51
N ASP A 76 3.90 -9.30 -3.54
CA ASP A 76 2.50 -9.69 -3.40
C ASP A 76 2.16 -10.03 -1.94
N CYS A 77 0.87 -10.03 -1.60
CA CYS A 77 0.38 -10.55 -0.32
C CYS A 77 -0.83 -11.45 -0.55
N HIS A 78 -0.87 -12.59 0.13
CA HIS A 78 -2.00 -13.50 0.10
C HIS A 78 -2.45 -13.87 1.51
N LYS A 79 -3.73 -14.20 1.66
CA LYS A 79 -4.27 -14.71 2.92
C LYS A 79 -3.74 -16.12 3.17
N ILE A 80 -3.43 -16.40 4.43
CA ILE A 80 -3.09 -17.74 4.86
C ILE A 80 -4.39 -18.47 5.21
N ASP A 81 -4.56 -19.67 4.68
CA ASP A 81 -5.76 -20.47 4.93
C ASP A 81 -6.02 -20.66 6.42
N LYS A 82 -7.27 -20.42 6.83
CA LYS A 82 -7.74 -20.55 8.22
C LYS A 82 -7.02 -19.63 9.22
N SER A 83 -6.28 -18.62 8.76
CA SER A 83 -5.70 -17.56 9.60
C SER A 83 -6.25 -16.18 9.23
N LYS A 84 -6.12 -15.22 10.16
CA LYS A 84 -6.31 -13.78 9.89
C LYS A 84 -5.04 -13.12 9.35
N ASP A 85 -3.93 -13.87 9.32
CA ASP A 85 -2.64 -13.39 8.88
C ASP A 85 -2.53 -13.36 7.36
N LEU A 86 -1.61 -12.54 6.88
CA LEU A 86 -1.20 -12.48 5.48
C LEU A 86 0.23 -13.00 5.36
N SER A 87 0.50 -13.68 4.26
CA SER A 87 1.86 -13.96 3.80
C SER A 87 2.18 -12.96 2.69
N CYS A 88 3.16 -12.09 2.95
CA CYS A 88 3.58 -11.03 2.04
C CYS A 88 4.96 -11.35 1.49
N ARG A 89 5.03 -11.64 0.20
CA ARG A 89 6.29 -11.83 -0.50
C ARG A 89 6.96 -10.49 -0.75
N ILE A 90 8.22 -10.39 -0.36
CA ILE A 90 9.04 -9.19 -0.51
C ILE A 90 10.36 -9.54 -1.18
N ASN A 91 10.93 -8.57 -1.88
CA ASN A 91 12.30 -8.59 -2.35
C ASN A 91 13.08 -7.54 -1.55
N VAL A 92 14.16 -7.99 -0.90
CA VAL A 92 14.96 -7.16 -0.01
C VAL A 92 16.44 -7.32 -0.34
N THR A 93 17.12 -6.18 -0.42
CA THR A 93 18.58 -6.14 -0.49
C THR A 93 19.13 -5.77 0.87
N VAL A 94 19.96 -6.65 1.43
CA VAL A 94 20.64 -6.46 2.71
C VAL A 94 22.14 -6.33 2.48
N GLU A 95 22.73 -5.24 2.94
CA GLU A 95 24.16 -5.01 2.94
C GLU A 95 24.78 -5.51 4.25
N MET A 96 25.87 -6.26 4.12
CA MET A 96 26.69 -6.74 5.24
C MET A 96 28.16 -6.36 5.02
N PRO A 97 28.89 -5.88 6.04
CA PRO A 97 30.26 -5.35 5.87
C PRO A 97 31.24 -6.31 5.19
N PHE A 98 31.13 -7.62 5.43
CA PHE A 98 32.07 -8.62 4.91
C PHE A 98 31.55 -9.40 3.71
N LEU A 99 30.24 -9.41 3.47
CA LEU A 99 29.58 -10.23 2.43
C LEU A 99 28.95 -9.38 1.31
N GLY A 100 29.02 -8.05 1.41
CA GLY A 100 28.44 -7.13 0.44
C GLY A 100 26.90 -7.12 0.46
N ALA A 101 26.31 -6.64 -0.63
CA ALA A 101 24.87 -6.60 -0.82
C ALA A 101 24.32 -7.97 -1.23
N GLN A 102 23.31 -8.44 -0.51
CA GLN A 102 22.62 -9.70 -0.74
C GLN A 102 21.17 -9.44 -1.10
N ASN A 103 20.74 -9.86 -2.28
CA ASN A 103 19.37 -9.68 -2.74
C ASN A 103 18.56 -10.96 -2.54
N ASN A 104 17.52 -10.90 -1.72
CA ASN A 104 16.75 -12.05 -1.29
C ASN A 104 15.25 -11.80 -1.50
N THR A 105 14.55 -12.81 -2.02
CA THR A 105 13.08 -12.83 -2.01
C THR A 105 12.63 -13.72 -0.85
N THR A 106 11.79 -13.20 0.03
CA THR A 106 11.30 -13.93 1.21
C THR A 106 9.83 -13.65 1.43
N ASP A 107 9.13 -14.59 2.06
CA ASP A 107 7.75 -14.41 2.51
C ASP A 107 7.76 -13.91 3.96
N LEU A 108 6.99 -12.86 4.24
CA LEU A 108 6.77 -12.30 5.58
C LEU A 108 5.37 -12.62 6.04
N ARG A 109 5.25 -13.34 7.16
CA ARG A 109 3.96 -13.54 7.81
C ARG A 109 3.63 -12.34 8.67
N VAL A 110 2.49 -11.69 8.40
CA VAL A 110 2.07 -10.47 9.08
C VAL A 110 0.63 -10.55 9.57
N ALA A 111 0.39 -10.01 10.75
CA ALA A 111 -0.92 -9.93 11.37
C ALA A 111 -1.33 -8.47 11.58
N LYS A 112 -2.64 -8.18 11.46
CA LYS A 112 -3.19 -6.88 11.81
C LYS A 112 -3.42 -6.81 13.33
N SER A 113 -2.76 -5.87 13.98
CA SER A 113 -2.97 -5.49 15.39
C SER A 113 -3.77 -4.17 15.49
N GLU A 114 -4.17 -3.77 16.69
CA GLU A 114 -4.81 -2.47 16.97
C GLU A 114 -3.90 -1.31 16.55
N ASN A 115 -2.59 -1.44 16.82
CA ASN A 115 -1.60 -0.38 16.59
C ASN A 115 -0.98 -0.39 15.19
N GLY A 116 -1.32 -1.34 14.33
CA GLY A 116 -0.68 -1.44 13.01
C GLY A 116 -0.61 -2.87 12.48
N TRP A 117 0.39 -3.12 11.66
CA TRP A 117 0.78 -4.47 11.22
C TRP A 117 1.92 -4.94 12.09
N VAL A 118 2.04 -6.24 12.30
CA VAL A 118 3.16 -6.85 13.04
C VAL A 118 3.63 -8.10 12.31
N ILE A 119 4.93 -8.40 12.37
CA ILE A 119 5.46 -9.66 11.85
C ILE A 119 5.21 -10.75 12.90
N VAL A 120 4.65 -11.89 12.45
CA VAL A 120 4.31 -13.05 13.27
C VAL A 120 4.98 -14.29 12.67
N ASP A 121 6.29 -14.43 12.91
CA ASP A 121 7.03 -15.66 12.55
C ASP A 121 6.52 -16.87 13.36
#